data_AF-A0A9W9G4B3-F1
#
_entry.id   AF-A0A9W9G4B3-F1
#
_cell.length_a   1.000
_cell.length_b   1.000
_cell.length_c   1.000
_cell.angle_alpha   90.00
_cell.angle_beta   90.00
_cell.angle_gamma   90.00
#
_symmetry.space_group_name_H-M   'P 1'
#
loop_
_entity.id
_entity.type
_entity.pdbx_description
1 polymer ?
#
loop_
_entity_poly.entity_id
_entity_poly.type
_entity_poly.pdbx_seq_one_letter_code
_entity_poly.pdbx_strand_id
1 'polypeptide(L)'
;MAARNSIDSNYTAKRKLIRQKQCRRKTNLMKRAYEYSKMCGVDVCVGIRLRETGQVHILCSDSSGFWTFLTSQLGSHYPTPKIMTDQDLEKAVKSTNCEETD
;
A
#
# COMPACT_ATOMS: atom_id res chain seq x y z
N MET A 1 -15.95 -39.55 -11.50
CA MET A 1 -15.67 -38.14 -11.84
C MET A 1 -14.98 -37.47 -10.65
N ALA A 2 -13.64 -37.41 -10.58
CA ALA A 2 -12.94 -36.83 -9.41
C ALA A 2 -11.53 -36.28 -9.70
N ALA A 3 -11.25 -35.79 -10.92
CA ALA A 3 -9.92 -35.29 -11.29
C ALA A 3 -9.85 -33.78 -11.55
N ARG A 4 -10.96 -33.04 -11.45
CA ARG A 4 -11.00 -31.59 -11.77
C ARG A 4 -10.67 -30.67 -10.59
N ASN A 5 -10.66 -31.17 -9.35
CA ASN A 5 -10.59 -30.32 -8.15
C ASN A 5 -9.15 -29.91 -7.74
N SER A 6 -8.10 -30.66 -8.12
CA SER A 6 -6.74 -30.36 -7.62
C SER A 6 -6.00 -29.27 -8.41
N ILE A 7 -6.35 -29.07 -9.68
CA ILE A 7 -5.72 -28.06 -10.56
C ILE A 7 -6.20 -26.66 -10.18
N ASP A 8 -7.49 -26.51 -9.87
CA ASP A 8 -8.11 -25.23 -9.50
C ASP A 8 -7.63 -24.74 -8.12
N SER A 9 -7.44 -25.67 -7.18
CA SER A 9 -6.86 -25.41 -5.86
C SER A 9 -5.43 -24.86 -5.95
N ASN A 10 -4.58 -25.45 -6.79
CA ASN A 10 -3.20 -24.98 -6.97
C ASN A 10 -3.12 -23.61 -7.66
N TYR A 11 -4.02 -23.34 -8.61
CA TYR A 11 -4.10 -22.04 -9.29
C TYR A 11 -4.50 -20.91 -8.33
N THR A 12 -5.52 -21.15 -7.50
CA THR A 12 -5.99 -20.19 -6.49
C THR A 12 -4.95 -19.96 -5.41
N ALA A 13 -4.22 -20.98 -4.96
CA ALA A 13 -3.11 -20.85 -4.01
C ALA A 13 -1.97 -19.95 -4.56
N LYS A 14 -1.55 -20.17 -5.82
CA LYS A 14 -0.53 -19.33 -6.48
C LYS A 14 -0.97 -17.86 -6.57
N ARG A 15 -2.23 -17.60 -6.96
CA ARG A 15 -2.80 -16.23 -6.99
C ARG A 15 -2.80 -15.58 -5.60
N LYS A 16 -3.16 -16.33 -4.55
CA LYS A 16 -3.11 -15.84 -3.16
C LYS A 16 -1.69 -15.45 -2.75
N LEU A 17 -0.68 -16.27 -3.06
CA LEU A 17 0.73 -15.98 -2.77
C LEU A 17 1.22 -14.73 -3.51
N ILE A 18 0.86 -14.57 -4.79
CA ILE A 18 1.19 -13.37 -5.56
C ILE A 18 0.55 -12.13 -4.93
N ARG A 19 -0.74 -12.19 -4.59
CA ARG A 19 -1.44 -11.08 -3.93
C ARG A 19 -0.81 -10.72 -2.59
N GLN A 20 -0.44 -11.70 -1.77
CA GLN A 20 0.28 -11.45 -0.52
C GLN A 20 1.62 -10.75 -0.76
N LYS A 21 2.42 -11.21 -1.73
CA LYS A 21 3.70 -10.57 -2.09
C LYS A 21 3.50 -9.13 -2.57
N GLN A 22 2.47 -8.87 -3.37
CA GLN A 22 2.11 -7.52 -3.81
C GLN A 22 1.70 -6.63 -2.63
N CYS A 23 0.86 -7.13 -1.72
CA CYS A 23 0.48 -6.41 -0.51
C CYS A 23 1.71 -6.04 0.33
N ARG A 24 2.60 -7.00 0.62
CA ARG A 24 3.84 -6.75 1.38
C ARG A 24 4.73 -5.70 0.71
N ARG A 25 4.94 -5.80 -0.60
CA ARG A 25 5.74 -4.81 -1.36
C ARG A 25 5.12 -3.41 -1.32
N LYS A 26 3.80 -3.31 -1.47
CA LYS A 26 3.07 -2.05 -1.36
C LYS A 26 3.28 -1.41 0.01
N THR A 27 3.05 -2.18 1.08
CA THR A 27 3.21 -1.68 2.45
C THR A 27 4.66 -1.28 2.75
N ASN A 28 5.64 -2.09 2.35
CA ASN A 28 7.05 -1.77 2.55
C ASN A 28 7.48 -0.50 1.79
N LEU A 29 6.99 -0.30 0.56
CA LEU A 29 7.27 0.92 -0.19
C LEU A 29 6.75 2.16 0.53
N MET A 30 5.51 2.14 1.01
CA MET A 30 4.93 3.24 1.78
C MET A 30 5.72 3.49 3.08
N LYS A 31 6.10 2.41 3.80
CA LYS A 31 6.91 2.49 5.02
C LYS A 31 8.26 3.17 4.76
N ARG A 32 9.00 2.74 3.73
CA ARG A 32 10.31 3.33 3.39
C ARG A 32 10.20 4.80 2.99
N ALA A 33 9.16 5.19 2.25
CA ALA A 33 8.95 6.58 1.87
C ALA A 33 8.74 7.48 3.08
N TYR A 34 7.97 7.02 4.07
CA TYR A 34 7.76 7.73 5.33
C TYR A 34 8.99 7.79 6.22
N GLU A 35 9.69 6.66 6.39
CA GLU A 35 10.97 6.63 7.11
C GLU A 35 11.94 7.67 6.52
N TYR A 36 12.05 7.71 5.20
CA TYR A 36 12.91 8.67 4.51
C TYR A 36 12.47 10.12 4.74
N SER A 37 11.15 10.40 4.66
CA SER A 37 10.60 11.72 4.98
C SER A 37 11.00 12.17 6.40
N LYS A 38 10.84 11.30 7.41
CA LYS A 38 11.22 11.63 8.80
C LYS A 38 12.73 11.74 9.00
N MET A 39 13.52 10.85 8.40
CA MET A 39 14.99 10.86 8.54
C MET A 39 15.63 12.09 7.92
N CYS A 40 15.14 12.53 6.76
CA CYS A 40 15.75 13.61 6.00
C CYS A 40 14.97 14.93 6.10
N GLY A 41 13.81 14.96 6.76
CA GLY A 41 12.96 16.15 6.85
C GLY A 41 12.44 16.61 5.49
N VAL A 42 12.14 15.68 4.59
CA VAL A 42 11.72 15.97 3.21
C VAL A 42 10.24 15.66 3.01
N ASP A 43 9.55 16.49 2.22
CA ASP A 43 8.16 16.26 1.84
C ASP A 43 8.09 15.16 0.76
N VAL A 44 7.46 14.03 1.06
CA VAL A 44 7.39 12.85 0.16
C VAL A 44 5.95 12.51 -0.17
N CYS A 45 5.67 12.22 -1.45
CA CYS A 45 4.40 11.68 -1.90
C CYS A 45 4.58 10.41 -2.73
N VAL A 46 3.79 9.37 -2.44
CA VAL A 46 3.78 8.11 -3.18
C VAL A 46 2.36 7.79 -3.64
N GLY A 47 2.14 7.75 -4.96
CA GLY A 47 0.90 7.32 -5.58
C GLY A 47 1.02 5.94 -6.22
N ILE A 48 0.12 5.02 -5.89
CA ILE A 48 0.08 3.66 -6.43
C ILE A 48 -1.29 3.37 -7.03
N ARG A 49 -1.36 3.21 -8.35
CA ARG A 49 -2.57 2.75 -9.05
C ARG A 49 -2.49 1.25 -9.35
N LEU A 50 -3.39 0.47 -8.77
CA LEU A 50 -3.59 -0.93 -9.15
C LEU A 50 -4.27 -0.95 -10.52
N ARG A 51 -3.54 -1.35 -11.57
CA ARG A 51 -4.07 -1.38 -12.94
C ARG A 51 -5.27 -2.32 -13.09
N GLU A 52 -5.29 -3.42 -12.33
CA GLU A 52 -6.37 -4.42 -12.37
C GLU A 52 -7.69 -3.85 -11.85
N THR A 53 -7.67 -3.05 -10.78
CA THR A 53 -8.89 -2.57 -10.12
C THR A 53 -9.15 -1.08 -10.31
N GLY A 54 -8.21 -0.36 -10.91
CA GLY A 54 -8.18 1.11 -10.91
C GLY A 54 -7.88 1.73 -9.55
N GLN A 55 -7.85 0.96 -8.45
CA GLN A 55 -7.73 1.49 -7.10
C GLN A 55 -6.42 2.26 -6.92
N VAL A 56 -6.54 3.53 -6.55
CA VAL A 56 -5.40 4.38 -6.19
C VAL A 56 -5.17 4.34 -4.68
N HIS A 57 -3.91 4.25 -4.28
CA HIS A 57 -3.45 4.46 -2.90
C HIS A 57 -2.46 5.62 -2.91
N ILE A 58 -2.58 6.53 -1.96
CA ILE A 58 -1.75 7.73 -1.86
C ILE A 58 -1.21 7.81 -0.45
N LEU A 59 0.10 7.99 -0.32
CA LEU A 59 0.75 8.43 0.90
C LEU A 59 1.27 9.85 0.64
N CYS A 60 0.93 10.76 1.52
CA CYS A 60 1.46 12.12 1.56
C CYS A 60 2.09 12.31 2.94
N SER A 61 3.42 12.38 3.01
CA SER A 61 4.16 12.69 4.22
C SER A 61 4.82 14.04 4.03
N ASP A 62 3.98 15.06 4.17
CA ASP A 62 4.32 16.47 4.09
C ASP A 62 3.58 17.21 5.20
N SER A 63 4.30 18.02 5.97
CA SER A 63 3.69 18.87 7.01
C SER A 63 3.07 20.14 6.42
N SER A 64 3.52 20.52 5.22
CA SER A 64 3.17 21.75 4.51
C SER A 64 1.86 21.65 3.72
N GLY A 65 1.39 20.44 3.43
CA GLY A 65 0.28 20.24 2.51
C GLY A 65 0.64 20.52 1.05
N PHE A 66 1.93 20.56 0.70
CA PHE A 66 2.42 20.77 -0.66
C PHE A 66 1.80 19.81 -1.67
N TRP A 67 1.51 18.56 -1.28
CA TRP A 67 0.93 17.55 -2.16
C TRP A 67 -0.61 17.48 -2.15
N THR A 68 -1.28 18.38 -1.41
CA THR A 68 -2.76 18.41 -1.31
C THR A 68 -3.45 18.62 -2.66
N PHE A 69 -2.81 19.29 -3.61
CA PHE A 69 -3.38 19.43 -4.96
C PHE A 69 -3.56 18.05 -5.63
N LEU A 70 -2.68 17.08 -5.37
CA LEU A 70 -2.76 15.75 -5.97
C LEU A 70 -4.02 15.01 -5.51
N THR A 71 -4.34 15.09 -4.21
CA THR A 71 -5.55 14.48 -3.67
C THR A 71 -6.81 15.17 -4.20
N SER A 72 -6.77 16.49 -4.41
CA SER A 72 -7.89 17.24 -5.02
C SER A 72 -8.17 16.81 -6.47
N GLN A 73 -7.14 16.63 -7.29
CA GLN A 73 -7.27 16.18 -8.68
C GLN A 73 -7.86 14.77 -8.79
N LEU A 74 -7.61 13.93 -7.77
CA LEU A 74 -8.13 12.57 -7.69
C LEU A 74 -9.49 12.49 -6.97
N GLY A 75 -10.07 13.61 -6.52
CA GLY A 75 -11.35 13.64 -5.83
C GLY A 75 -12.52 13.09 -6.65
N SER A 76 -12.43 13.18 -7.98
CA SER A 76 -13.42 12.64 -8.92
C SER A 76 -13.08 11.25 -9.47
N HIS A 77 -11.94 10.66 -9.05
CA HIS A 77 -11.48 9.38 -9.57
C HIS A 77 -12.31 8.20 -9.00
N TYR A 78 -12.68 7.25 -9.86
CA TYR A 78 -13.33 6.00 -9.45
C TYR A 78 -12.43 4.78 -9.72
N PRO A 79 -12.26 3.85 -8.76
CA PRO A 79 -12.77 3.87 -7.39
C PRO A 79 -12.12 4.96 -6.52
N THR A 80 -12.80 5.32 -5.42
CA THR A 80 -12.34 6.34 -4.47
C THR A 80 -10.91 6.06 -4.02
N PRO A 81 -9.96 6.99 -4.21
CA PRO A 81 -8.59 6.84 -3.77
C PRO A 81 -8.50 6.58 -2.26
N LYS A 82 -7.59 5.69 -1.87
CA LYS A 82 -7.28 5.42 -0.46
C LYS A 82 -6.10 6.28 -0.04
N ILE A 83 -6.37 7.31 0.75
CA ILE A 83 -5.36 8.19 1.30
C ILE A 83 -4.88 7.58 2.62
N MET A 84 -3.57 7.42 2.77
CA MET A 84 -2.92 7.02 4.01
C MET A 84 -2.36 8.26 4.68
N THR A 85 -2.75 8.44 5.93
CA THR A 85 -2.21 9.49 6.81
C THR A 85 -0.97 8.98 7.56
N ASP A 86 -0.20 9.91 8.14
CA ASP A 86 0.89 9.57 9.05
C ASP A 86 0.43 8.62 10.18
N GLN A 87 -0.80 8.76 10.69
CA GLN A 87 -1.36 7.89 11.73
C GLN A 87 -1.59 6.44 11.27
N ASP A 88 -2.09 6.27 10.04
CA ASP A 88 -2.28 4.95 9.44
C ASP A 88 -0.94 4.24 9.24
N LEU A 89 0.08 5.03 8.95
CA LEU A 89 1.42 4.55 8.71
C LEU A 89 2.17 4.23 10.00
N GLU A 90 2.02 5.04 11.04
CA GLU A 90 2.54 4.71 12.37
C GLU A 90 1.94 3.41 12.92
N LYS A 91 0.64 3.17 12.71
CA LYS A 91 0.01 1.89 13.05
C LYS A 91 0.65 0.75 12.26
N ALA A 92 0.85 0.92 10.96
CA ALA A 92 1.50 -0.08 10.12
C ALA A 92 2.97 -0.35 10.53
N VAL A 93 3.71 0.68 10.94
CA VAL A 93 5.09 0.55 11.43
C VAL A 93 5.12 -0.20 12.76
N LYS A 94 4.23 0.16 13.70
CA LYS A 94 4.13 -0.49 15.02
C LYS A 94 3.76 -1.98 14.88
N SER A 95 2.83 -2.32 13.99
CA SER A 95 2.46 -3.72 13.73
C SER A 95 3.59 -4.58 13.15
N THR A 96 4.58 -3.98 12.48
CA THR A 96 5.74 -4.71 11.95
C THR A 96 6.90 -4.86 12.94
N ASN A 97 6.91 -4.10 14.04
CA ASN A 97 7.96 -4.16 15.05
C ASN A 97 7.63 -5.13 16.20
N CYS A 98 6.50 -5.84 16.13
CA CYS A 98 6.11 -6.87 17.10
C CYS A 98 6.37 -8.32 16.62
N GLU A 99 6.99 -8.51 15.45
CA GLU A 99 7.43 -9.82 14.93
C GLU A 99 8.97 -9.98 14.93
N GLU A 100 9.70 -9.16 15.68
CA GLU A 100 11.15 -9.29 15.84
C GLU A 100 11.56 -9.11 17.30
N THR A 101 11.22 -10.11 18.12
CA THR A 101 11.96 -10.51 19.32
C THR A 101 11.87 -12.04 19.43
N ASP A 102 13.03 -12.66 19.61
CA ASP A 102 13.37 -14.09 19.63
C ASP A 102 12.32 -15.08 20.17
#